data_AF-A0ABD3JRJ6-F1
#
_entry.id   AF-A0ABD3JRJ6-F1
#
_cell.length_a   1.000
_cell.length_b   1.000
_cell.length_c   1.000
_cell.angle_alpha   90.00
_cell.angle_beta   90.00
_cell.angle_gamma   90.00
#
_symmetry.space_group_name_H-M   'P 1'
#
loop_
_entity.id
_entity.type
_entity.pdbx_description
1 polymer ?
#
loop_
_entity_poly.entity_id
_entity_poly.type
_entity_poly.pdbx_seq_one_letter_code
_entity_poly.pdbx_strand_id
1 'polypeptide(L)'
;MVPPRASTHHGLPEEHVTHSVAHFYKVLPSDVRYLNGNFGEAFHLRKKRFDKEDIQEGQRALTKVSYLNGWESEKFANGREGELVEEVVKTILSKLRRDLQLDILDHLVGVDDHVNKIRNWVDIPAKHARMIGICGMGGIGKTTLGKVIYNQLSNKFEHRSFLPDI
;
A
#
# COMPACT_ATOMS: atom_id res chain seq x y z
N MET A 1 2.93 21.61 53.74
CA MET A 1 2.24 20.56 52.98
C MET A 1 1.98 21.12 51.59
N VAL A 2 2.80 20.73 50.61
CA VAL A 2 2.74 21.23 49.23
C VAL A 2 1.92 20.22 48.42
N PRO A 3 0.93 20.64 47.61
CA PRO A 3 0.16 19.70 46.79
C PRO A 3 1.03 19.16 45.64
N PRO A 4 0.86 17.90 45.22
CA PRO A 4 1.65 17.34 44.13
C PRO A 4 1.20 17.91 42.77
N ARG A 5 2.20 18.27 41.94
CA ARG A 5 2.02 18.66 40.54
C ARG A 5 1.41 17.50 39.76
N ALA A 6 0.30 17.76 39.09
CA ALA A 6 -0.21 16.88 38.04
C ALA A 6 0.72 16.96 36.83
N SER A 7 1.45 15.87 36.53
CA SER A 7 2.11 15.69 35.24
C SER A 7 1.07 15.32 34.20
N THR A 8 0.64 16.30 33.42
CA THR A 8 -0.07 16.04 32.15
C THR A 8 0.94 15.51 31.15
N HIS A 9 1.00 14.18 31.01
CA HIS A 9 1.56 13.56 29.81
C HIS A 9 0.63 13.87 28.64
N HIS A 10 0.87 15.00 27.96
CA HIS A 10 0.42 15.15 26.58
C HIS A 10 1.21 14.17 25.73
N GLY A 11 0.65 12.96 25.57
CA GLY A 11 1.03 12.07 24.49
C GLY A 11 0.84 12.84 23.18
N LEU A 12 1.93 13.06 22.45
CA LEU A 12 1.88 13.51 21.07
C LEU A 12 0.98 12.54 20.29
N PRO A 13 0.07 13.03 19.45
CA PRO A 13 -0.73 12.13 18.61
C PRO A 13 0.24 11.37 17.70
N GLU A 14 0.11 10.04 17.70
CA GLU A 14 0.88 9.18 16.80
C GLU A 14 0.76 9.72 15.38
N GLU A 15 1.92 10.00 14.78
CA GLU A 15 1.99 10.32 13.36
C GLU A 15 1.42 9.13 12.59
N HIS A 16 0.19 9.28 12.09
CA HIS A 16 -0.28 8.47 10.98
C HIS A 16 0.74 8.66 9.85
N VAL A 17 1.66 7.70 9.70
CA VAL A 17 2.61 7.67 8.60
C VAL A 17 1.78 7.50 7.33
N THR A 18 1.40 8.62 6.72
CA THR A 18 0.81 8.63 5.40
C THR A 18 1.85 8.05 4.46
N HIS A 19 1.63 6.83 3.97
CA HIS A 19 2.51 6.13 3.01
C HIS A 19 2.43 6.76 1.61
N SER A 20 2.48 8.08 1.53
CA SER A 20 2.46 8.87 0.31
C SER A 20 3.77 8.67 -0.44
N VAL A 21 3.67 8.33 -1.71
CA VAL A 21 4.81 8.22 -2.63
C VAL A 21 4.60 9.26 -3.72
N ALA A 22 5.63 10.06 -3.99
CA ALA A 22 5.56 11.10 -5.02
C ALA A 22 5.96 10.54 -6.39
N HIS A 23 5.21 10.89 -7.44
CA HIS A 23 5.50 10.45 -8.81
C HIS A 23 5.83 11.69 -9.65
N PHE A 24 7.09 11.81 -10.05
CA PHE A 24 7.59 12.93 -10.83
C PHE A 24 7.67 12.51 -12.30
N TYR A 25 6.57 12.72 -13.02
CA TYR A 25 6.48 12.41 -14.44
C TYR A 25 6.98 13.58 -15.29
N LYS A 26 8.08 13.36 -16.02
CA LYS A 26 8.74 14.34 -16.91
C LYS A 26 9.00 15.69 -16.23
N VAL A 27 9.25 15.65 -14.93
CA VAL A 27 9.58 16.81 -14.10
C VAL A 27 10.61 16.39 -13.07
N LEU A 28 11.59 17.24 -12.78
CA LEU A 28 12.55 16.95 -11.73
C LEU A 28 11.99 17.36 -10.36
N PRO A 29 12.23 16.57 -9.30
CA PRO A 29 11.86 16.97 -7.94
C PRO A 29 12.46 18.34 -7.55
N SER A 30 13.65 18.67 -8.04
CA SER A 30 14.30 19.97 -7.83
C SER A 30 13.51 21.13 -8.45
N ASP A 31 12.91 20.92 -9.61
CA ASP A 31 12.14 21.95 -10.31
C ASP A 31 10.82 22.20 -9.58
N VAL A 32 10.22 21.16 -8.99
CA VAL A 32 9.06 21.31 -8.09
C VAL A 32 9.46 22.02 -6.79
N ARG A 33 10.60 21.64 -6.19
CA ARG A 33 11.08 22.17 -4.91
C ARG A 33 11.36 23.67 -4.98
N TYR A 34 12.08 24.09 -6.00
CA TYR A 34 12.55 25.46 -6.14
C TYR A 34 11.69 26.29 -7.10
N LEU A 35 10.63 25.69 -7.65
CA LEU A 35 9.79 26.31 -8.68
C LEU A 35 10.62 26.83 -9.85
N ASN A 36 11.47 25.96 -10.40
CA ASN A 36 12.34 26.23 -11.53
C ASN A 36 11.82 25.56 -12.82
N GLY A 37 12.45 25.92 -13.94
CA GLY A 37 12.13 25.36 -15.26
C GLY A 37 10.67 25.53 -15.65
N ASN A 38 10.20 24.64 -16.52
CA ASN A 38 8.85 24.69 -17.07
C ASN A 38 7.76 24.59 -15.98
N PHE A 39 8.01 23.82 -14.91
CA PHE A 39 7.08 23.70 -13.79
C PHE A 39 6.92 25.03 -13.05
N GLY A 40 8.05 25.69 -12.75
CA GLY A 40 8.10 27.00 -12.14
C GLY A 40 7.40 28.09 -12.95
N GLU A 41 7.64 28.13 -14.26
CA GLU A 41 7.00 29.06 -15.18
C GLU A 41 5.47 28.89 -15.18
N ALA A 42 4.99 27.65 -15.28
CA ALA A 42 3.56 27.34 -15.23
C ALA A 42 2.93 27.75 -13.89
N PHE A 43 3.63 27.52 -12.76
CA PHE A 43 3.19 27.96 -11.44
C PHE A 43 3.07 29.49 -11.38
N HIS A 44 4.08 30.21 -11.88
CA HIS A 44 4.10 31.68 -11.89
C HIS A 44 3.01 32.29 -12.78
N LEU A 45 2.65 31.62 -13.88
CA LEU A 45 1.55 32.07 -14.73
C LEU A 45 0.20 31.89 -14.03
N ARG A 46 0.00 30.78 -13.31
CA ARG A 46 -1.26 30.47 -12.63
C ARG A 46 -1.46 31.19 -11.30
N LYS A 47 -0.38 31.55 -10.58
CA LYS A 47 -0.49 32.15 -9.24
C LYS A 47 -1.34 33.42 -9.19
N LYS A 48 -1.46 34.16 -10.31
CA LYS A 48 -2.31 35.36 -10.42
C LYS A 48 -3.81 35.11 -10.15
N ARG A 49 -4.25 33.84 -10.11
CA ARG A 49 -5.65 33.44 -9.88
C ARG A 49 -5.95 33.10 -8.43
N PHE A 50 -4.95 33.12 -7.56
CA PHE A 50 -5.05 32.71 -6.16
C PHE A 50 -4.65 33.87 -5.25
N ASP A 51 -5.17 33.87 -4.03
CA ASP A 51 -4.72 34.83 -3.02
C ASP A 51 -3.31 34.50 -2.50
N LYS A 52 -2.78 35.40 -1.68
CA LYS A 52 -1.39 35.29 -1.22
C LYS A 52 -1.21 34.08 -0.30
N GLU A 53 -2.21 33.80 0.51
CA GLU A 53 -2.25 32.71 1.48
C GLU A 53 -2.21 31.35 0.78
N ASP A 54 -3.04 31.14 -0.24
CA ASP A 54 -3.09 29.94 -1.07
C ASP A 54 -1.77 29.71 -1.81
N ILE A 55 -1.17 30.78 -2.36
CA ILE A 55 0.13 30.68 -3.04
C ILE A 55 1.21 30.19 -2.08
N GLN A 56 1.24 30.74 -0.87
CA GLN A 56 2.23 30.36 0.14
C GLN A 56 2.02 28.93 0.63
N GLU A 57 0.78 28.52 0.86
CA GLU A 57 0.48 27.15 1.27
C GLU A 57 0.80 26.15 0.15
N GLY A 58 0.45 26.46 -1.10
CA GLY A 58 0.83 25.66 -2.26
C GLY A 58 2.34 25.49 -2.40
N GLN A 59 3.12 26.56 -2.20
CA GLN A 59 4.59 26.49 -2.20
C GLN A 59 5.13 25.57 -1.10
N ARG A 60 4.59 25.68 0.13
CA ARG A 60 4.96 24.81 1.24
C ARG A 60 4.63 23.34 0.93
N ALA A 61 3.44 23.08 0.40
CA ALA A 61 2.99 21.73 0.06
C ALA A 61 3.85 21.10 -1.05
N LEU A 62 4.12 21.83 -2.14
CA LEU A 62 5.00 21.36 -3.23
C LEU A 62 6.41 21.08 -2.75
N THR A 63 6.94 21.94 -1.87
CA THR A 63 8.25 21.71 -1.23
C THR A 63 8.23 20.41 -0.44
N LYS A 64 7.24 20.19 0.43
CA LYS A 64 7.09 18.93 1.20
C LYS A 64 7.02 17.70 0.28
N VAL A 65 6.21 17.76 -0.78
CA VAL A 65 6.07 16.66 -1.76
C VAL A 65 7.41 16.37 -2.46
N SER A 66 8.21 17.40 -2.77
CA SER A 66 9.53 17.25 -3.40
C SER A 66 10.58 16.53 -2.54
N TYR A 67 10.33 16.36 -1.24
CA TYR A 67 11.18 15.62 -0.31
C TYR A 67 10.67 14.21 -0.02
N LEU A 68 9.46 13.85 -0.49
CA LEU A 68 8.96 12.49 -0.36
C LEU A 68 9.79 11.55 -1.23
N ASN A 69 10.05 10.35 -0.71
CA ASN A 69 10.56 9.26 -1.54
C ASN A 69 9.57 9.01 -2.67
N GLY A 70 10.10 8.87 -3.89
CA GLY A 70 9.28 8.90 -5.09
C GLY A 70 9.99 8.37 -6.32
N TRP A 71 9.23 8.20 -7.38
CA TRP A 71 9.73 7.77 -8.69
C TRP A 71 9.88 8.97 -9.61
N GLU A 72 11.04 9.06 -10.25
CA GLU A 72 11.30 10.01 -11.33
C GLU A 72 11.23 9.26 -12.66
N SER A 73 10.31 9.63 -13.55
CA SER A 73 10.01 8.84 -14.75
C SER A 73 11.24 8.62 -15.63
N GLU A 74 12.10 9.61 -15.78
CA GLU A 74 13.31 9.54 -16.61
C GLU A 74 14.37 8.60 -16.02
N LYS A 75 14.43 8.49 -14.69
CA LYS A 75 15.38 7.59 -14.01
C LYS A 75 14.86 6.17 -13.93
N PHE A 76 13.54 6.00 -13.93
CA PHE A 76 12.90 4.69 -13.87
C PHE A 76 12.91 4.04 -15.25
N ALA A 77 13.45 2.83 -15.35
CA ALA A 77 13.43 2.04 -16.59
C ALA A 77 13.92 2.79 -17.84
N ASN A 78 14.85 3.75 -17.68
CA ASN A 78 15.32 4.65 -18.74
C ASN A 78 14.19 5.42 -19.46
N GLY A 79 13.19 5.93 -18.72
CA GLY A 79 12.10 6.71 -19.30
C GLY A 79 10.96 5.88 -19.90
N ARG A 80 10.97 4.54 -19.75
CA ARG A 80 9.90 3.68 -20.27
C ARG A 80 8.64 3.81 -19.42
N GLU A 81 7.71 4.63 -19.90
CA GLU A 81 6.48 4.97 -19.19
C GLU A 81 5.60 3.76 -18.87
N GLY A 82 5.53 2.77 -19.77
CA GLY A 82 4.76 1.54 -19.53
C GLY A 82 5.24 0.75 -18.31
N GLU A 83 6.55 0.66 -18.11
CA GLU A 83 7.13 -0.03 -16.96
C GLU A 83 6.92 0.75 -15.66
N LEU A 84 6.97 2.08 -15.73
CA LEU A 84 6.63 2.92 -14.57
C LEU A 84 5.18 2.70 -14.14
N VAL A 85 4.24 2.65 -15.09
CA VAL A 85 2.81 2.39 -14.79
C VAL A 85 2.64 1.00 -14.18
N GLU A 86 3.29 -0.02 -14.75
CA GLU A 86 3.23 -1.38 -14.23
C GLU A 86 3.73 -1.46 -12.77
N GLU A 87 4.87 -0.84 -12.47
CA GLU A 87 5.44 -0.84 -11.11
C GLU A 87 4.59 -0.04 -10.13
N VAL A 88 3.98 1.07 -10.56
CA VAL A 88 3.02 1.84 -9.77
C VAL A 88 1.80 1.00 -9.42
N VAL A 89 1.17 0.37 -10.41
CA VAL A 89 0.00 -0.50 -10.20
C VAL A 89 0.35 -1.64 -9.26
N LYS A 90 1.48 -2.32 -9.50
CA LYS A 90 1.97 -3.40 -8.65
C LYS A 90 2.22 -2.94 -7.21
N THR A 91 2.81 -1.75 -7.02
CA THR A 91 3.06 -1.21 -5.68
C THR A 91 1.76 -0.88 -4.95
N ILE A 92 0.82 -0.20 -5.62
CA ILE A 92 -0.48 0.14 -5.03
C ILE A 92 -1.23 -1.14 -4.64
N LEU A 93 -1.29 -2.11 -5.55
CA LEU A 93 -1.89 -3.41 -5.26
C LEU A 93 -1.19 -4.07 -4.07
N SER A 94 0.14 -4.09 -4.01
CA SER A 94 0.87 -4.70 -2.89
C SER A 94 0.53 -4.07 -1.52
N LYS A 95 0.31 -2.75 -1.48
CA LYS A 95 -0.10 -2.02 -0.27
C LYS A 95 -1.53 -2.34 0.12
N LEU A 96 -2.48 -2.21 -0.81
CA LEU A 96 -3.90 -2.55 -0.59
C LEU A 96 -4.09 -4.02 -0.20
N ARG A 97 -3.23 -4.91 -0.67
CA ARG A 97 -3.27 -6.34 -0.30
C ARG A 97 -3.01 -6.59 1.18
N ARG A 98 -2.30 -5.71 1.90
CA ARG A 98 -2.17 -5.81 3.36
C ARG A 98 -3.52 -5.56 4.04
N ASP A 99 -4.29 -4.61 3.52
CA ASP A 99 -5.62 -4.26 4.04
C ASP A 99 -6.69 -5.31 3.69
N LEU A 100 -6.45 -6.11 2.64
CA LEU A 100 -7.34 -7.21 2.20
C LEU A 100 -7.05 -8.55 2.90
N GLN A 101 -6.16 -8.59 3.90
CA GLN A 101 -5.97 -9.82 4.68
C GLN A 101 -7.25 -10.14 5.45
N LEU A 102 -7.71 -11.38 5.35
CA LEU A 102 -8.85 -11.85 6.14
C LEU A 102 -8.44 -11.92 7.60
N ASP A 103 -9.35 -11.53 8.49
CA ASP A 103 -9.13 -11.60 9.93
C ASP A 103 -9.01 -13.07 10.38
N ILE A 104 -7.92 -13.37 11.09
CA ILE A 104 -7.53 -14.69 11.56
C ILE A 104 -7.04 -14.55 13.01
N LEU A 105 -7.43 -15.50 13.86
CA LEU A 105 -6.98 -15.55 15.25
C LEU A 105 -5.44 -15.72 15.34
N ASP A 106 -4.77 -14.95 16.19
CA ASP A 106 -3.31 -14.95 16.35
C ASP A 106 -2.71 -16.26 16.90
N HIS A 107 -3.54 -17.23 17.30
CA HIS A 107 -3.13 -18.44 18.03
C HIS A 107 -3.59 -19.73 17.34
N LEU A 108 -3.37 -19.85 16.03
CA LEU A 108 -3.61 -21.09 15.31
C LEU A 108 -2.44 -22.06 15.50
N VAL A 109 -2.74 -23.30 15.85
CA VAL A 109 -1.77 -24.39 15.99
C VAL A 109 -2.11 -25.50 14.99
N GLY A 110 -1.09 -26.13 14.40
CA GLY A 110 -1.27 -27.28 13.51
C GLY A 110 -1.82 -26.95 12.12
N VAL A 111 -1.84 -25.67 11.72
CA VAL A 111 -2.31 -25.24 10.39
C VAL A 111 -1.24 -25.34 9.31
N ASP A 112 0.04 -25.23 9.66
CA ASP A 112 1.13 -25.14 8.68
C ASP A 112 1.24 -26.37 7.79
N ASP A 113 1.12 -27.57 8.35
CA ASP A 113 1.16 -28.83 7.58
C ASP A 113 0.04 -28.92 6.54
N HIS A 114 -1.17 -28.49 6.92
CA HIS A 114 -2.31 -28.46 6.02
C HIS A 114 -2.12 -27.44 4.89
N VAL A 115 -1.61 -26.25 5.22
CA VAL A 115 -1.34 -25.21 4.23
C VAL A 115 -0.23 -25.63 3.27
N ASN A 116 0.86 -26.22 3.79
CA ASN A 116 1.96 -26.73 2.97
C ASN A 116 1.50 -27.84 2.02
N LYS A 117 0.63 -28.75 2.49
CA LYS A 117 0.05 -29.79 1.62
C LYS A 117 -0.77 -29.20 0.47
N ILE A 118 -1.60 -28.19 0.75
CA ILE A 118 -2.41 -27.52 -0.27
C ILE A 118 -1.54 -26.68 -1.21
N ARG A 119 -0.52 -25.99 -0.68
CA ARG A 119 0.46 -25.25 -1.48
C ARG A 119 1.17 -26.15 -2.48
N ASN A 120 1.61 -27.34 -2.04
CA ASN A 120 2.24 -28.31 -2.93
C ASN A 120 1.30 -28.75 -4.06
N TRP A 121 0.00 -28.85 -3.80
CA TRP A 121 -0.96 -29.10 -4.87
C TRP A 121 -1.06 -27.90 -5.80
N VAL A 122 -1.24 -26.69 -5.28
CA VAL A 122 -1.35 -25.47 -6.08
C VAL A 122 -0.15 -25.24 -7.00
N ASP A 123 1.07 -25.53 -6.52
CA ASP A 123 2.31 -25.30 -7.26
C ASP A 123 2.55 -26.31 -8.41
N ILE A 124 1.73 -27.38 -8.51
CA ILE A 124 1.80 -28.34 -9.64
C ILE A 124 1.11 -27.75 -10.87
N PRO A 125 1.81 -27.55 -12.00
CA PRO A 125 1.21 -27.06 -13.24
C PRO A 125 0.00 -27.91 -13.66
N ALA A 126 -1.14 -27.26 -13.89
CA ALA A 126 -2.38 -27.93 -14.30
C ALA A 126 -2.83 -27.39 -15.65
N LYS A 127 -3.27 -28.28 -16.55
CA LYS A 127 -3.90 -27.90 -17.83
C LYS A 127 -5.32 -27.35 -17.66
N HIS A 128 -5.96 -27.62 -16.52
CA HIS A 128 -7.35 -27.27 -16.22
C HIS A 128 -7.49 -26.70 -14.81
N ALA A 129 -8.64 -26.07 -14.56
CA ALA A 129 -9.00 -25.57 -13.24
C ALA A 129 -8.98 -26.70 -12.19
N ARG A 130 -8.52 -26.38 -10.98
CA ARG A 130 -8.44 -27.33 -9.86
C ARG A 130 -9.37 -26.90 -8.74
N MET A 131 -10.16 -27.84 -8.25
CA MET A 131 -11.02 -27.66 -7.08
C MET A 131 -10.47 -28.47 -5.91
N ILE A 132 -10.40 -27.86 -4.73
CA ILE A 132 -9.93 -28.51 -3.49
C ILE A 132 -11.04 -28.38 -2.46
N GLY A 133 -11.55 -29.52 -1.99
CA GLY A 133 -12.53 -29.59 -0.91
C GLY A 133 -11.88 -29.83 0.44
N ILE A 134 -12.32 -29.12 1.48
CA ILE A 134 -11.94 -29.34 2.88
C ILE A 134 -13.16 -29.87 3.61
N CYS A 135 -13.09 -31.10 4.14
CA CYS A 135 -14.19 -31.76 4.84
C CYS A 135 -13.78 -32.23 6.24
N GLY A 136 -14.77 -32.43 7.11
CA GLY A 136 -14.55 -32.80 8.52
C GLY A 136 -15.70 -32.36 9.41
N MET A 137 -15.66 -32.79 10.68
CA MET A 137 -16.69 -32.47 11.68
C MET A 137 -16.92 -30.96 11.86
N GLY A 138 -18.08 -30.60 12.42
CA GLY A 138 -18.37 -29.23 12.83
C GLY A 138 -17.33 -28.71 13.83
N GLY A 139 -17.04 -27.41 13.80
CA GLY A 139 -16.12 -26.77 14.75
C GLY A 139 -14.62 -27.03 14.56
N ILE A 140 -14.21 -27.95 13.68
CA ILE A 140 -12.79 -28.31 13.50
C ILE A 140 -11.92 -27.22 12.81
N GLY A 141 -12.51 -26.08 12.44
CA GLY A 141 -11.78 -24.96 11.85
C GLY A 141 -11.59 -24.98 10.33
N LYS A 142 -12.45 -25.67 9.56
CA LYS A 142 -12.38 -25.71 8.08
C LYS A 142 -12.37 -24.31 7.45
N THR A 143 -13.30 -23.44 7.87
CA THR A 143 -13.39 -22.06 7.40
C THR A 143 -12.15 -21.26 7.77
N THR A 144 -11.64 -21.46 8.99
CA THR A 144 -10.39 -20.83 9.46
C THR A 144 -9.20 -21.23 8.60
N LEU A 145 -9.05 -22.52 8.30
CA LEU A 145 -8.01 -23.01 7.39
C LEU A 145 -8.16 -22.41 5.98
N GLY A 146 -9.39 -22.29 5.47
CA GLY A 146 -9.67 -21.61 4.21
C GLY A 146 -9.19 -20.15 4.17
N LYS A 147 -9.41 -19.39 5.25
CA LYS A 147 -8.89 -18.02 5.38
C LYS A 147 -7.36 -17.98 5.40
N VAL A 148 -6.71 -18.86 6.15
CA VAL A 148 -5.23 -18.94 6.22
C VAL A 148 -4.64 -19.22 4.84
N ILE A 149 -5.19 -20.21 4.12
CA ILE A 149 -4.75 -20.56 2.77
C ILE A 149 -4.90 -19.35 1.84
N TYR A 150 -6.04 -18.65 1.89
CA TYR A 150 -6.25 -17.45 1.10
C TYR A 150 -5.20 -16.37 1.39
N ASN A 151 -5.00 -16.02 2.66
CA ASN A 151 -4.02 -14.99 3.03
C ASN A 151 -2.60 -15.35 2.56
N GLN A 152 -2.19 -16.61 2.65
CA GLN A 152 -0.85 -17.04 2.26
C GLN A 152 -0.66 -17.20 0.74
N LEU A 153 -1.66 -17.73 0.03
CA LEU A 153 -1.49 -18.13 -1.38
C LEU A 153 -2.09 -17.15 -2.38
N SER A 154 -3.01 -16.27 -1.97
CA SER A 154 -3.70 -15.34 -2.88
C SER A 154 -2.73 -14.46 -3.69
N ASN A 155 -1.54 -14.16 -3.17
CA ASN A 155 -0.52 -13.36 -3.86
C ASN A 155 0.10 -14.05 -5.07
N LYS A 156 -0.04 -15.37 -5.20
CA LYS A 156 0.41 -16.14 -6.36
C LYS A 156 -0.56 -16.08 -7.54
N PHE A 157 -1.76 -15.54 -7.34
CA PHE A 157 -2.79 -15.46 -8.36
C PHE A 157 -3.02 -14.01 -8.77
N GLU A 158 -3.24 -13.81 -10.07
CA GLU A 158 -3.60 -12.50 -10.64
C GLU A 158 -4.99 -12.06 -10.18
N HIS A 159 -5.96 -12.98 -10.22
CA HIS A 159 -7.33 -12.77 -9.78
C HIS A 159 -7.66 -13.70 -8.62
N ARG A 160 -8.38 -13.16 -7.63
CA ARG A 160 -8.65 -13.85 -6.37
C ARG A 160 -9.88 -13.26 -5.70
N SER A 161 -10.67 -14.11 -5.07
CA SER A 161 -11.82 -13.72 -4.25
C SER A 161 -11.93 -14.69 -3.07
N PHE A 162 -12.49 -14.20 -1.98
CA PHE A 162 -12.90 -15.03 -0.86
C PHE A 162 -14.40 -14.82 -0.65
N LEU A 163 -15.15 -15.90 -0.64
CA LEU A 163 -16.58 -15.88 -0.35
C LEU A 163 -16.76 -16.40 1.08
N PRO A 164 -17.09 -15.54 2.05
CA PRO A 164 -17.44 -16.01 3.38
C PRO A 164 -18.76 -16.79 3.35
N ASP A 165 -19.01 -17.61 4.37
CA ASP A 165 -20.34 -18.19 4.58
C ASP A 165 -21.41 -17.09 4.65
N ILE A 166 -22.57 -17.33 4.04
CA ILE A 166 -23.79 -16.52 4.15
C ILE A 166 -24.59 -17.01 5.35
#